data_AF-A0A9P3FLV4-F1
#
_entry.id   AF-A0A9P3FLV4-F1
#
_cell.length_a   1.000
_cell.length_b   1.000
_cell.length_c   1.000
_cell.angle_alpha   90.00
_cell.angle_beta   90.00
_cell.angle_gamma   90.00
#
_symmetry.space_group_name_H-M   'P 1'
#
loop_
_entity.id
_entity.type
_entity.pdbx_description
1 polymer ?
#
loop_
_entity_poly.entity_id
_entity_poly.type
_entity_poly.pdbx_seq_one_letter_code
_entity_poly.pdbx_strand_id
1 'polypeptide(L)'
;MDHVSGLPDIPKETPINVGPHGAESTLLLTVFSQGTTDNLSHERRPLREFNIPKDADGKFKGVIDIFGDGTYSAILTPGHTAGHLASVGRTPSGPVLMTGDVCHARWGSENGVEPGSSLAERDPSRESLLGLEALSDRHPDMVVKLGHQA
;
A
#
# COMPACT_ATOMS: atom_id res chain seq x y z
N MET A 1 -14.95 -2.97 -2.42
CA MET A 1 -13.93 -2.22 -3.19
C MET A 1 -13.93 -0.80 -2.63
N ASP A 2 -13.08 -0.57 -1.65
CA ASP A 2 -13.09 0.58 -0.74
C ASP A 2 -11.91 1.54 -0.95
N HIS A 3 -10.87 1.09 -1.65
CA HIS A 3 -9.66 1.90 -1.88
C HIS A 3 -9.62 2.64 -3.23
N VAL A 4 -10.47 2.26 -4.18
CA VAL A 4 -10.50 2.87 -5.54
C VAL A 4 -11.89 3.27 -6.01
N SER A 5 -12.90 3.15 -5.16
CA SER A 5 -14.30 3.45 -5.51
C SER A 5 -14.56 4.92 -5.85
N GLY A 6 -13.73 5.84 -5.35
CA GLY A 6 -13.77 7.27 -5.67
C GLY A 6 -13.02 7.66 -6.95
N LEU A 7 -12.38 6.72 -7.64
CA LEU A 7 -11.64 6.99 -8.88
C LEU A 7 -12.48 7.67 -9.99
N PRO A 8 -13.80 7.40 -10.15
CA PRO A 8 -14.64 8.12 -11.11
C PRO A 8 -14.66 9.64 -10.92
N ASP A 9 -14.51 10.14 -9.69
CA ASP A 9 -14.62 11.57 -9.35
C ASP A 9 -13.31 12.35 -9.51
N ILE A 10 -12.18 11.65 -9.70
CA ILE A 10 -10.88 12.28 -9.95
C ILE A 10 -10.83 12.77 -11.41
N PRO A 11 -10.28 13.95 -11.75
CA PRO A 11 -10.09 14.36 -13.15
C PRO A 11 -9.35 13.30 -13.98
N LYS A 12 -9.74 13.10 -15.25
CA LYS A 12 -9.24 11.99 -16.10
C LYS A 12 -7.76 12.12 -16.46
N GLU A 13 -7.25 13.34 -16.41
CA GLU A 13 -5.88 13.71 -16.73
C GLU A 13 -4.93 13.49 -15.55
N THR A 14 -5.47 13.34 -14.33
CA THR A 14 -4.68 13.10 -13.11
C THR A 14 -3.95 11.76 -13.22
N PRO A 15 -2.60 11.75 -13.16
CA PRO A 15 -1.86 10.50 -13.18
C PRO A 15 -2.18 9.65 -11.95
N ILE A 16 -2.49 8.37 -12.19
CA ILE A 16 -2.69 7.39 -11.12
C ILE A 16 -1.46 6.48 -11.09
N ASN A 17 -0.79 6.46 -9.94
CA ASN A 17 0.36 5.61 -9.72
C ASN A 17 0.00 4.46 -8.77
N VAL A 18 0.49 3.26 -9.08
CA VAL A 18 0.29 2.04 -8.29
C VAL A 18 1.64 1.37 -8.02
N GLY A 19 1.70 0.45 -7.06
CA GLY A 19 2.91 -0.35 -6.86
C GLY A 19 3.17 -1.32 -8.02
N PRO A 20 4.37 -1.92 -8.08
CA PRO A 20 4.75 -2.88 -9.12
C PRO A 20 3.77 -4.06 -9.19
N HIS A 21 3.33 -4.45 -10.39
CA HIS A 21 2.30 -5.50 -10.60
C HIS A 21 0.92 -5.15 -9.99
N GLY A 22 0.71 -3.91 -9.54
CA GLY A 22 -0.57 -3.39 -9.08
C GLY A 22 -1.58 -3.20 -10.22
N ALA A 23 -1.10 -2.97 -11.45
CA ALA A 23 -1.97 -2.83 -12.61
C ALA A 23 -2.65 -4.16 -12.99
N GLU A 24 -1.92 -5.28 -12.89
CA GLU A 24 -2.42 -6.64 -13.16
C GLU A 24 -3.50 -7.08 -12.14
N SER A 25 -3.30 -6.74 -10.85
CA SER A 25 -4.29 -7.03 -9.80
C SER A 25 -5.54 -6.15 -9.91
N THR A 26 -5.40 -4.91 -10.37
CA THR A 26 -6.54 -4.04 -10.71
C THR A 26 -7.27 -4.56 -11.94
N LEU A 27 -6.55 -5.04 -12.96
CA LEU A 27 -7.13 -5.69 -14.14
C LEU A 27 -7.90 -6.96 -13.74
N LEU A 28 -7.36 -7.77 -12.83
CA LEU A 28 -8.01 -8.95 -12.27
C LEU A 28 -9.30 -8.58 -11.51
N LEU A 29 -9.24 -7.58 -10.60
CA LEU A 29 -10.45 -7.08 -9.91
C LEU A 29 -11.47 -6.51 -10.89
N THR A 30 -11.02 -5.81 -11.94
CA THR A 30 -11.86 -5.25 -13.01
C THR A 30 -12.60 -6.38 -13.76
N VAL A 31 -11.90 -7.47 -14.07
CA VAL A 31 -12.48 -8.67 -14.71
C VAL A 31 -13.45 -9.41 -13.79
N PHE A 32 -13.23 -9.45 -12.47
CA PHE A 32 -14.17 -10.07 -11.52
C PHE A 32 -15.35 -9.17 -11.13
N SER A 33 -15.34 -7.87 -11.48
CA SER A 33 -16.35 -6.87 -11.11
C SER A 33 -17.02 -6.18 -12.31
N GLN A 34 -17.09 -6.86 -13.47
CA GLN A 34 -17.44 -6.29 -14.79
C GLN A 34 -18.68 -5.38 -14.85
N GLY A 35 -19.59 -5.38 -13.87
CA GLY A 35 -20.73 -4.46 -13.84
C GLY A 35 -20.41 -3.02 -13.39
N THR A 36 -19.35 -2.80 -12.60
CA THR A 36 -19.10 -1.50 -11.92
C THR A 36 -17.85 -0.77 -12.43
N THR A 37 -16.96 -1.49 -13.12
CA THR A 37 -15.57 -1.03 -13.38
C THR A 37 -15.29 -0.79 -14.87
N ASP A 38 -16.19 -1.24 -15.76
CA ASP A 38 -16.05 -1.11 -17.23
C ASP A 38 -16.02 0.34 -17.73
N ASN A 39 -16.55 1.31 -16.96
CA ASN A 39 -16.50 2.74 -17.29
C ASN A 39 -15.21 3.46 -16.85
N LEU A 40 -14.32 2.80 -16.11
CA LEU A 40 -13.09 3.44 -15.60
C LEU A 40 -11.93 3.39 -16.60
N SER A 41 -11.94 2.46 -17.56
CA SER A 41 -10.79 2.14 -18.40
C SER A 41 -10.77 2.81 -19.78
N HIS A 42 -11.93 3.11 -20.38
CA HIS A 42 -11.97 3.57 -21.79
C HIS A 42 -11.58 5.04 -22.01
N GLU A 43 -11.64 5.90 -20.97
CA GLU A 43 -11.44 7.35 -21.13
C GLU A 43 -10.32 7.94 -20.25
N ARG A 44 -9.61 7.11 -19.47
CA ARG A 44 -8.54 7.55 -18.56
C ARG A 44 -7.17 7.11 -19.05
N ARG A 45 -6.13 7.85 -18.66
CA ARG A 45 -4.74 7.44 -18.93
C ARG A 45 -4.45 6.10 -18.24
N PRO A 46 -3.60 5.23 -18.84
CA PRO A 46 -3.19 3.98 -18.20
C PRO A 46 -2.57 4.22 -16.82
N LEU A 47 -2.80 3.26 -15.92
CA LEU A 47 -2.14 3.23 -14.61
C LEU A 47 -0.62 3.20 -14.80
N ARG A 48 0.10 3.91 -13.93
CA ARG A 48 1.56 3.96 -13.92
C ARG A 48 2.09 3.17 -12.75
N GLU A 49 2.98 2.23 -12.99
CA GLU A 49 3.64 1.52 -11.89
C GLU A 49 4.85 2.31 -11.42
N PHE A 50 5.03 2.41 -10.11
CA PHE A 50 6.26 2.93 -9.54
C PHE A 50 7.41 1.98 -9.82
N ASN A 51 8.53 2.53 -10.32
CA ASN A 51 9.80 1.80 -10.34
C ASN A 51 10.45 1.90 -8.96
N ILE A 52 10.13 0.95 -8.08
CA ILE A 52 10.62 0.96 -6.70
C ILE A 52 11.98 0.24 -6.64
N PRO A 53 13.08 0.94 -6.32
CA PRO A 53 14.37 0.30 -6.18
C PRO A 53 14.40 -0.59 -4.94
N LYS A 54 15.32 -1.57 -4.94
CA LYS A 54 15.59 -2.36 -3.74
C LYS A 54 16.02 -1.45 -2.60
N ASP A 55 15.55 -1.77 -1.40
CA ASP A 55 15.98 -1.06 -0.20
C ASP A 55 17.49 -1.22 -0.01
N ALA A 56 18.19 -0.10 0.19
CA ALA A 56 19.62 -0.09 0.40
C ALA A 56 20.01 -0.78 1.72
N ASP A 57 19.15 -0.68 2.74
CA ASP A 57 19.37 -1.27 4.05
C ASP A 57 18.90 -2.73 4.14
N GLY A 58 18.27 -3.24 3.06
CA GLY A 58 17.74 -4.60 2.98
C GLY A 58 16.67 -4.91 4.03
N LYS A 59 16.02 -3.90 4.61
CA LYS A 59 14.94 -4.06 5.60
C LYS A 59 13.59 -4.30 4.92
N PHE A 60 13.41 -3.73 3.74
CA PHE A 60 12.23 -3.92 2.91
C PHE A 60 12.59 -4.46 1.52
N LYS A 61 11.60 -4.98 0.80
CA LYS A 61 11.83 -5.43 -0.60
C LYS A 61 12.14 -4.26 -1.53
N GLY A 62 11.60 -3.08 -1.22
CA GLY A 62 11.89 -1.85 -1.94
C GLY A 62 11.34 -0.62 -1.22
N VAL A 63 12.01 0.52 -1.42
CA VAL A 63 11.60 1.82 -0.87
C VAL A 63 11.84 2.88 -1.93
N ILE A 64 10.87 3.77 -2.12
CA ILE A 64 11.00 4.93 -3.01
C ILE A 64 10.61 6.20 -2.27
N ASP A 65 11.39 7.26 -2.49
CA ASP A 65 11.01 8.63 -2.14
C ASP A 65 10.18 9.21 -3.30
N ILE A 66 8.92 9.50 -3.03
CA ILE A 66 7.94 9.87 -4.06
C ILE A 66 8.19 11.30 -4.55
N PHE A 67 8.63 12.19 -3.66
CA PHE A 67 8.88 13.59 -4.00
C PHE A 67 10.37 13.89 -4.22
N GLY A 68 11.27 13.01 -3.77
CA GLY A 68 12.71 13.18 -3.90
C GLY A 68 13.32 14.14 -2.87
N ASP A 69 12.53 14.59 -1.90
CA ASP A 69 12.93 15.50 -0.81
C ASP A 69 12.94 14.81 0.57
N GLY A 70 12.64 13.52 0.61
CA GLY A 70 12.60 12.69 1.81
C GLY A 70 11.39 12.93 2.71
N THR A 71 10.37 13.68 2.26
CA THR A 71 9.18 13.99 3.05
C THR A 71 8.11 12.90 2.96
N TYR A 72 8.06 12.16 1.86
CA TYR A 72 7.08 11.09 1.66
C TYR A 72 7.69 9.91 0.92
N SER A 73 7.75 8.77 1.60
CA SER A 73 8.27 7.52 1.04
C SER A 73 7.18 6.46 0.92
N ALA A 74 7.21 5.68 -0.14
CA ALA A 74 6.44 4.45 -0.27
C ALA A 74 7.35 3.23 -0.05
N ILE A 75 6.83 2.26 0.69
CA ILE A 75 7.50 1.01 1.07
C ILE A 75 6.75 -0.14 0.42
N LEU A 76 7.45 -0.96 -0.36
CA LEU A 76 6.88 -2.15 -0.96
C LEU A 76 6.61 -3.22 0.10
N THR A 77 5.34 -3.54 0.31
CA THR A 77 4.85 -4.45 1.36
C THR A 77 3.93 -5.51 0.76
N PRO A 78 4.49 -6.45 -0.03
CA PRO A 78 3.71 -7.46 -0.74
C PRO A 78 3.02 -8.43 0.23
N GLY A 79 1.90 -9.00 -0.19
CA GLY A 79 1.17 -10.04 0.57
C GLY A 79 -0.34 -9.97 0.38
N HIS A 80 -0.93 -8.81 0.70
CA HIS A 80 -2.33 -8.52 0.37
C HIS A 80 -2.52 -8.42 -1.16
N THR A 81 -1.62 -7.70 -1.82
CA THR A 81 -1.36 -7.80 -3.27
C THR A 81 0.15 -7.77 -3.52
N ALA A 82 0.60 -8.23 -4.70
CA ALA A 82 2.02 -8.19 -5.06
C ALA A 82 2.59 -6.76 -5.11
N GLY A 83 1.74 -5.78 -5.44
CA GLY A 83 2.09 -4.36 -5.55
C GLY A 83 1.63 -3.50 -4.38
N HIS A 84 1.31 -4.09 -3.23
CA HIS A 84 0.83 -3.33 -2.07
C HIS A 84 1.94 -2.41 -1.54
N LEU A 85 1.57 -1.17 -1.19
CA LEU A 85 2.47 -0.16 -0.65
C LEU A 85 1.99 0.33 0.71
N ALA A 86 2.87 0.32 1.70
CA ALA A 86 2.75 1.16 2.88
C ALA A 86 3.43 2.51 2.58
N SER A 87 3.13 3.55 3.36
CA SER A 87 3.78 4.85 3.17
C SER A 87 4.16 5.52 4.48
N VAL A 88 5.23 6.31 4.43
CA VAL A 88 5.71 7.10 5.57
C VAL A 88 5.75 8.56 5.16
N GLY A 89 4.98 9.38 5.86
CA GLY A 89 5.07 10.84 5.76
C GLY A 89 5.90 11.40 6.91
N ARG A 90 6.93 12.19 6.62
CA ARG A 90 7.63 12.98 7.62
C ARG A 90 6.92 14.32 7.78
N THR A 91 6.22 14.50 8.90
CA THR A 91 5.44 15.70 9.16
C THR A 91 6.11 16.56 10.24
N PRO A 92 5.75 17.85 10.37
CA PRO A 92 6.24 18.70 11.47
C PRO A 92 5.92 18.16 12.87
N SER A 93 4.89 17.32 13.01
CA SER A 93 4.47 16.71 14.27
C SER A 93 5.07 15.33 14.51
N GLY A 94 5.96 14.86 13.64
CA GLY A 94 6.58 13.54 13.70
C GLY A 94 6.29 12.68 12.46
N PRO A 95 6.96 11.53 12.34
CA PRO A 95 6.72 10.61 11.24
C PRO A 95 5.38 9.89 11.41
N VAL A 96 4.65 9.73 10.30
CA VAL A 96 3.37 9.01 10.25
C VAL A 96 3.52 7.83 9.31
N LEU A 97 3.35 6.63 9.82
CA LEU A 97 3.28 5.40 9.03
C LEU A 97 1.83 5.06 8.72
N MET A 98 1.49 5.01 7.43
CA MET A 98 0.22 4.53 6.92
C MET A 98 0.41 3.12 6.37
N THR A 99 -0.14 2.11 7.05
CA THR A 99 0.15 0.70 6.74
C THR A 99 -0.60 0.17 5.53
N GLY A 100 -1.70 0.83 5.13
CA GLY A 100 -2.66 0.26 4.19
C GLY A 100 -3.27 -1.04 4.73
N ASP A 101 -3.56 -1.97 3.82
CA ASP A 101 -4.25 -3.24 4.10
C ASP A 101 -3.30 -4.36 4.56
N VAL A 102 -2.01 -4.07 4.71
CA VAL A 102 -1.07 -4.99 5.41
C VAL A 102 -1.56 -5.29 6.83
N CYS A 103 -2.36 -4.40 7.43
CA CYS A 103 -2.96 -4.63 8.73
C CYS A 103 -4.41 -4.11 8.79
N HIS A 104 -5.38 -5.04 8.85
CA HIS A 104 -6.82 -4.73 8.97
C HIS A 104 -7.28 -4.42 10.41
N ALA A 105 -6.47 -4.65 11.46
CA ALA A 105 -6.83 -4.29 12.83
C ALA A 105 -5.62 -4.35 13.77
N ARG A 106 -5.54 -3.38 14.70
CA ARG A 106 -4.60 -3.35 15.84
C ARG A 106 -4.56 -4.68 16.61
N TRP A 107 -5.70 -5.37 16.70
CA TRP A 107 -5.83 -6.67 17.36
C TRP A 107 -4.99 -7.78 16.70
N GLY A 108 -4.82 -7.76 15.37
CA GLY A 108 -3.99 -8.73 14.64
C GLY A 108 -2.49 -8.53 14.89
N SER A 109 -2.02 -7.28 14.90
CA SER A 109 -0.63 -6.93 15.25
C SER A 109 -0.33 -7.23 16.73
N GLU A 110 -1.23 -6.87 17.65
CA GLU A 110 -1.05 -7.12 19.09
C GLU A 110 -1.14 -8.61 19.50
N ASN A 111 -1.72 -9.48 18.66
CA ASN A 111 -1.89 -10.92 18.96
C ASN A 111 -1.21 -11.86 17.94
N GLY A 112 -0.44 -11.35 16.99
CA GLY A 112 0.19 -12.17 15.94
C GLY A 112 -0.80 -12.92 15.06
N VAL A 113 -2.03 -12.42 14.95
CA VAL A 113 -3.10 -13.02 14.15
C VAL A 113 -3.15 -12.32 12.80
N GLU A 114 -2.72 -13.04 11.76
CA GLU A 114 -2.85 -12.60 10.36
C GLU A 114 -4.31 -12.27 10.02
N PRO A 115 -4.56 -11.23 9.18
CA PRO A 115 -5.90 -10.94 8.74
C PRO A 115 -6.48 -12.15 7.97
N GLY A 116 -7.66 -12.59 8.40
CA GLY A 116 -8.31 -13.81 7.92
C GLY A 116 -8.55 -13.81 6.41
N SER A 117 -8.37 -14.98 5.79
CA SER A 117 -8.83 -15.45 4.46
C SER A 117 -8.73 -14.54 3.22
N SER A 118 -8.11 -13.36 3.32
CA SER A 118 -8.06 -12.32 2.28
C SER A 118 -6.62 -11.92 1.91
N LEU A 119 -5.69 -12.85 2.10
CA LEU A 119 -4.28 -12.73 1.73
C LEU A 119 -4.02 -13.50 0.44
N ALA A 120 -3.41 -12.86 -0.56
CA ALA A 120 -2.93 -13.53 -1.76
C ALA A 120 -1.70 -14.40 -1.45
N GLU A 121 -0.80 -13.93 -0.58
CA GLU A 121 0.41 -14.65 -0.16
C GLU A 121 0.71 -14.44 1.34
N ARG A 122 0.85 -15.54 2.09
CA ARG A 122 0.98 -15.53 3.56
C ARG A 122 2.37 -15.08 4.04
N ASP A 123 3.43 -15.69 3.54
CA ASP A 123 4.80 -15.40 3.99
C ASP A 123 5.25 -13.96 3.67
N PRO A 124 5.02 -13.41 2.47
CA PRO A 124 5.34 -12.02 2.16
C PRO A 124 4.54 -11.02 3.02
N SER A 125 3.28 -11.33 3.32
CA SER A 125 2.45 -10.50 4.20
C SER A 125 3.03 -10.43 5.61
N ARG A 126 3.49 -11.58 6.14
CA ARG A 126 4.13 -11.65 7.45
C ARG A 126 5.47 -10.92 7.50
N GLU A 127 6.32 -11.09 6.49
CA GLU A 127 7.58 -10.34 6.37
C GLU A 127 7.33 -8.83 6.34
N SER A 128 6.33 -8.39 5.57
CA SER A 128 5.93 -7.00 5.48
C SER A 128 5.45 -6.43 6.81
N LEU A 129 4.58 -7.16 7.53
CA LEU A 129 4.09 -6.75 8.84
C LEU A 129 5.23 -6.58 9.84
N LEU A 130 6.11 -7.60 9.98
CA LEU A 130 7.25 -7.54 10.88
C LEU A 130 8.23 -6.42 10.53
N GLY A 131 8.42 -6.14 9.24
CA GLY A 131 9.24 -5.02 8.79
C GLY A 131 8.68 -3.67 9.23
N LEU A 132 7.36 -3.49 9.15
CA LEU A 132 6.68 -2.27 9.60
C LEU A 132 6.68 -2.13 11.13
N GLU A 133 6.47 -3.21 11.88
CA GLU A 133 6.60 -3.22 13.34
C GLU A 133 8.02 -2.83 13.77
N ALA A 134 9.03 -3.45 13.18
CA ALA A 134 10.44 -3.11 13.44
C ALA A 134 10.80 -1.68 13.01
N LEU A 135 10.08 -1.08 12.06
CA LEU A 135 10.23 0.33 11.71
C LEU A 135 9.64 1.22 12.82
N SER A 136 8.42 0.92 13.27
CA SER A 136 7.79 1.64 14.37
C SER A 136 8.63 1.57 15.66
N ASP A 137 9.15 0.40 16.02
CA ASP A 137 9.97 0.21 17.22
C ASP A 137 11.26 1.04 17.22
N ARG A 138 11.85 1.26 16.03
CA ARG A 138 13.04 2.11 15.87
C ARG A 138 12.75 3.60 15.91
N HIS A 139 11.48 3.99 15.78
CA HIS A 139 11.03 5.38 15.74
C HIS A 139 9.90 5.59 16.76
N PRO A 140 10.22 5.74 18.06
CA PRO A 140 9.20 5.80 19.12
C PRO A 140 8.22 6.97 18.99
N ASP A 141 8.61 8.04 18.28
CA ASP A 141 7.74 9.19 17.98
C ASP A 141 6.86 8.98 16.73
N MET A 142 6.93 7.80 16.10
CA MET A 142 6.15 7.48 14.90
C MET A 142 4.69 7.18 15.25
N VAL A 143 3.78 7.88 14.57
CA VAL A 143 2.36 7.59 14.64
C VAL A 143 1.99 6.56 13.59
N VAL A 144 1.48 5.40 14.02
CA VAL A 144 0.99 4.35 13.12
C VAL A 144 -0.51 4.53 12.86
N LYS A 145 -0.89 4.53 11.58
CA LYS A 145 -2.28 4.59 11.08
C LYS A 145 -2.57 3.32 10.30
N LEU A 146 -3.51 2.53 10.81
CA LEU A 146 -3.92 1.26 10.21
C LEU A 146 -5.01 1.47 9.13
N GLY A 147 -5.09 0.57 8.15
CA GLY A 147 -6.01 0.70 7.01
C GLY A 147 -7.48 0.67 7.41
N HIS A 148 -7.86 -0.27 8.28
CA HIS A 148 -9.22 -0.36 8.83
C HIS A 148 -9.15 -0.31 10.36
N GLN A 149 -9.32 0.89 10.93
CA GLN A 149 -9.43 1.07 12.38
C GLN A 149 -10.74 1.82 12.66
N ALA A 150 -11.64 1.18 13.39
CA ALA A 150 -12.84 1.81 13.95
C ALA A 150 -12.49 2.61 15.21
#